data_AF-A0A7S3UAJ2-F1
#
_entry.id   AF-A0A7S3UAJ2-F1
#
_cell.length_a   1.000
_cell.length_b   1.000
_cell.length_c   1.000
_cell.angle_alpha   90.00
_cell.angle_beta   90.00
_cell.angle_gamma   90.00
#
_symmetry.space_group_name_H-M   'P 1'
#
loop_
_entity.id
_entity.type
_entity.pdbx_description
1 polymer ?
#
loop_
_entity_poly.entity_id
_entity_poly.type
_entity_poly.pdbx_seq_one_letter_code
_entity_poly.pdbx_strand_id
1 'polypeptide(L)'
;MFYPSGFMDVVQIEKTKENFRLLYDTKSRFTMHKIVKEEASYKLCRVRKIMRGPKGTPYAITHDGRTLRYPDPEIKVNDTIRLDIESNKILDWVKFEVGNSVMISGGNNMGRVGTISHLEKHPGSFEIVHVKDAVGHSFATRLQNVFVIGKGTKPWISLPKGNGIKLSIIEDRAAKMSK
;
A
#
# COMPACT_ATOMS: atom_id res chain seq x y z
N MET A 1 18.24 16.61 -13.27
CA MET A 1 17.99 15.16 -13.18
C MET A 1 16.64 14.97 -12.52
N PHE A 2 15.68 14.32 -13.19
CA PHE A 2 14.31 14.13 -12.67
C PHE A 2 14.20 12.73 -12.06
N TYR A 3 14.20 12.64 -10.73
CA TYR A 3 14.05 11.38 -10.02
C TYR A 3 12.56 11.02 -9.87
N PRO A 4 12.14 9.78 -10.20
CA PRO A 4 10.75 9.37 -10.09
C PRO A 4 10.43 8.88 -8.67
N SER A 5 9.87 9.73 -7.82
CA SER A 5 9.35 9.32 -6.51
C SER A 5 7.95 8.72 -6.65
N GLY A 6 7.75 7.53 -6.10
CA GLY A 6 6.55 6.71 -6.29
C GLY A 6 5.72 6.49 -5.03
N PHE A 7 4.74 5.60 -5.15
CA PHE A 7 3.88 5.19 -4.06
C PHE A 7 4.69 4.56 -2.91
N MET A 8 4.35 4.90 -1.66
CA MET A 8 5.02 4.46 -0.42
C MET A 8 6.44 4.99 -0.21
N ASP A 9 7.01 5.77 -1.13
CA ASP A 9 8.32 6.40 -0.90
C ASP A 9 8.27 7.42 0.23
N VAL A 10 9.34 7.46 1.00
CA VAL A 10 9.56 8.44 2.08
C VAL A 10 10.55 9.49 1.59
N VAL A 11 10.16 10.76 1.72
CA VAL A 11 10.95 11.94 1.37
C VAL A 11 11.24 12.71 2.64
N GLN A 12 12.52 12.94 2.94
CA GLN A 12 12.96 13.64 4.14
C GLN A 12 13.67 14.94 3.75
N ILE A 13 13.33 16.03 4.44
CA ILE A 13 13.96 17.34 4.26
C ILE A 13 14.72 17.67 5.54
N GLU A 14 16.05 17.51 5.51
CA GLU A 14 16.90 17.68 6.70
C GLU A 14 16.82 19.08 7.31
N LYS A 15 16.77 20.12 6.47
CA LYS A 15 16.72 21.53 6.90
C LYS A 15 15.48 21.85 7.73
N THR A 16 14.32 21.34 7.33
CA THR A 16 13.05 21.58 8.03
C THR A 16 12.73 20.47 9.03
N LYS A 17 13.50 19.38 9.04
CA LYS A 17 13.26 18.15 9.82
C LYS A 17 11.88 17.55 9.54
N GLU A 18 11.35 17.77 8.34
CA GLU A 18 10.04 17.25 7.92
C GLU A 18 10.20 15.97 7.12
N ASN A 19 9.30 15.02 7.38
CA ASN A 19 9.23 13.75 6.68
C ASN A 19 7.87 13.62 6.00
N PHE A 20 7.88 13.15 4.77
CA PHE A 20 6.69 12.94 3.97
C PHE A 20 6.67 11.52 3.41
N ARG A 21 5.49 10.91 3.33
CA ARG A 21 5.24 9.71 2.54
C ARG A 21 4.36 10.05 1.36
N LEU A 22 4.73 9.54 0.19
CA LEU A 22 3.91 9.67 -1.02
C LEU A 22 2.81 8.62 -1.03
N LEU A 23 1.57 9.09 -0.95
CA LEU A 23 0.36 8.27 -0.98
C LEU A 23 -0.60 8.77 -2.05
N TYR A 24 -1.66 8.00 -2.29
CA TYR A 24 -2.76 8.43 -3.14
C TYR A 24 -3.90 9.01 -2.32
N ASP A 25 -4.47 10.11 -2.80
CA ASP A 25 -5.76 10.64 -2.34
C ASP A 25 -6.91 9.90 -3.06
N THR A 26 -8.10 9.90 -2.46
CA THR A 26 -9.37 9.34 -2.99
C THR A 26 -9.80 9.94 -4.34
N LYS A 27 -9.20 11.08 -4.71
CA LYS A 27 -9.34 11.75 -6.02
C LYS A 27 -8.26 11.36 -7.02
N SER A 28 -7.57 10.23 -6.80
CA SER A 28 -6.61 9.66 -7.74
C SER A 28 -5.35 10.52 -8.00
N ARG A 29 -4.90 11.29 -7.01
CA ARG A 29 -3.71 12.16 -7.11
C ARG A 29 -2.67 11.74 -6.08
N PHE A 30 -1.40 11.98 -6.39
CA PHE A 30 -0.36 11.91 -5.37
C PHE A 30 -0.58 13.00 -4.32
N THR A 31 -0.42 12.63 -3.06
CA THR A 31 -0.45 13.53 -1.92
C THR A 31 0.78 13.28 -1.05
N MET A 32 1.42 14.36 -0.62
CA MET A 32 2.51 14.31 0.35
C MET A 32 1.90 14.28 1.75
N HIS A 33 1.90 13.09 2.37
CA HIS A 33 1.42 12.93 3.72
C HIS A 33 2.54 13.16 4.72
N LYS A 34 2.40 14.13 5.62
CA LYS A 34 3.39 14.40 6.66
C LYS A 34 3.36 13.27 7.70
N ILE A 35 4.53 12.68 7.98
CA ILE A 35 4.67 11.54 8.89
C ILE A 35 5.64 11.84 10.03
N VAL A 36 5.52 11.07 11.12
CA VAL A 36 6.44 11.13 12.27
C VAL A 36 7.76 10.44 11.95
N LYS A 37 8.83 10.76 12.71
CA LYS A 37 10.17 10.22 12.48
C LYS A 37 10.23 8.69 12.56
N GLU A 38 9.50 8.10 13.50
CA GLU A 38 9.39 6.65 13.67
C GLU A 38 8.73 5.95 12.49
N GLU A 39 7.79 6.63 11.83
CA GLU A 39 7.15 6.12 10.62
C GLU A 39 8.03 6.31 9.39
N ALA A 40 8.86 7.36 9.39
CA ALA A 40 9.80 7.67 8.33
C ALA A 40 11.02 6.74 8.28
N SER A 41 11.28 5.96 9.33
CA SER A 41 12.38 4.97 9.32
C SER A 41 12.07 3.74 8.47
N TYR A 42 10.80 3.47 8.16
CA TYR A 42 10.42 2.30 7.39
C TYR A 42 9.53 2.63 6.18
N LYS A 43 9.51 1.70 5.24
CA LYS A 43 8.70 1.72 4.03
C LYS A 43 7.95 0.40 3.87
N LEU A 44 6.73 0.46 3.33
CA LEU A 44 6.01 -0.72 2.90
C LEU A 44 6.34 -1.07 1.45
N CYS A 45 6.68 -2.33 1.21
CA CYS A 45 7.05 -2.86 -0.09
C CYS A 45 6.24 -4.12 -0.42
N ARG A 46 5.33 -4.03 -1.38
CA ARG A 46 4.64 -5.21 -1.91
C ARG A 46 5.60 -6.10 -2.71
N VAL A 47 5.55 -7.41 -2.45
CA VAL A 47 6.29 -8.44 -3.18
C VAL A 47 5.64 -8.70 -4.52
N ARG A 48 6.39 -8.51 -5.59
CA ARG A 48 5.96 -8.73 -6.97
C ARG A 48 6.28 -10.14 -7.45
N LYS A 49 7.46 -10.66 -7.12
CA LYS A 49 7.93 -12.00 -7.50
C LYS A 49 8.87 -12.54 -6.44
N ILE A 50 8.89 -13.86 -6.28
CA ILE A 50 9.89 -14.58 -5.49
C ILE A 50 10.56 -15.57 -6.41
N MET A 51 11.89 -15.56 -6.43
CA MET A 51 12.70 -16.40 -7.32
C MET A 51 13.93 -16.91 -6.58
N ARG A 52 14.53 -17.97 -7.09
CA ARG A 52 15.83 -18.48 -6.62
C ARG A 52 16.92 -18.00 -7.57
N GLY A 53 17.98 -17.45 -7.00
CA GLY A 53 19.12 -16.93 -7.74
C GLY A 53 20.23 -17.96 -7.92
N PRO A 54 21.38 -17.51 -8.44
CA PRO A 54 22.58 -18.32 -8.48
C PRO A 54 22.88 -18.88 -7.09
N LYS A 55 23.34 -20.14 -7.02
CA LYS A 55 23.59 -20.89 -5.77
C LYS A 55 22.32 -21.20 -4.95
N GLY A 56 21.13 -21.08 -5.53
CA GLY A 56 19.86 -21.44 -4.89
C GLY A 56 19.34 -20.41 -3.89
N THR A 57 19.97 -19.24 -3.78
CA THR A 57 19.60 -18.20 -2.82
C THR A 57 18.21 -17.62 -3.16
N PRO A 58 17.22 -17.70 -2.25
CA PRO A 58 15.91 -17.09 -2.48
C PRO A 58 16.01 -15.55 -2.42
N TYR A 59 15.31 -14.88 -3.33
CA TYR A 59 15.16 -13.42 -3.30
C TYR A 59 13.74 -12.99 -3.67
N ALA A 60 13.26 -11.93 -3.01
CA ALA A 60 11.99 -11.28 -3.27
C ALA A 60 12.24 -9.99 -4.06
N ILE A 61 11.53 -9.84 -5.18
CA ILE A 61 11.49 -8.59 -5.96
C ILE A 61 10.26 -7.80 -5.52
N THR A 62 10.47 -6.54 -5.17
CA THR A 62 9.43 -5.64 -4.68
C THR A 62 8.92 -4.71 -5.79
N HIS A 63 7.77 -4.07 -5.57
CA HIS A 63 7.14 -3.15 -6.53
C HIS A 63 7.99 -1.92 -6.87
N ASP A 64 8.84 -1.47 -5.94
CA ASP A 64 9.77 -0.34 -6.11
C ASP A 64 11.12 -0.78 -6.71
N GLY A 65 11.22 -2.02 -7.19
CA GLY A 65 12.39 -2.53 -7.91
C GLY A 65 13.53 -3.04 -7.01
N ARG A 66 13.35 -3.05 -5.68
CA ARG A 66 14.36 -3.63 -4.77
C ARG A 66 14.36 -5.15 -4.84
N THR A 67 15.54 -5.73 -4.69
CA THR A 67 15.76 -7.19 -4.59
C THR A 67 16.25 -7.54 -3.20
N LEU A 68 15.39 -8.18 -2.40
CA LEU A 68 15.67 -8.55 -1.02
C LEU A 68 16.09 -10.03 -0.96
N ARG A 69 17.30 -10.29 -0.48
CA ARG A 69 17.84 -11.66 -0.36
C ARG A 69 17.40 -12.29 0.96
N TYR A 70 17.25 -13.62 0.95
CA TYR A 70 16.84 -14.39 2.12
C TYR A 70 15.53 -13.90 2.76
N PRO A 71 14.44 -13.72 1.99
CA PRO A 71 13.13 -13.48 2.58
C PRO A 71 12.70 -14.70 3.41
N ASP A 72 11.86 -14.47 4.42
CA ASP A 72 11.22 -15.55 5.17
C ASP A 72 10.46 -16.49 4.21
N PRO A 73 10.56 -17.83 4.36
CA PRO A 73 9.87 -18.79 3.50
C PRO A 73 8.35 -18.63 3.45
N GLU A 74 7.73 -18.04 4.46
CA GLU A 74 6.29 -17.79 4.51
C GLU A 74 5.84 -16.61 3.65
N ILE A 75 6.76 -15.72 3.26
CA ILE A 75 6.45 -14.58 2.40
C ILE A 75 6.08 -15.09 1.00
N LYS A 76 4.91 -14.67 0.51
CA LYS A 76 4.39 -15.01 -0.82
C LYS A 76 4.27 -13.78 -1.71
N VAL A 77 3.98 -14.04 -2.98
CA VAL A 77 3.69 -12.97 -3.95
C VAL A 77 2.42 -12.24 -3.52
N ASN A 78 2.42 -10.91 -3.65
CA ASN A 78 1.38 -9.96 -3.21
C ASN A 78 1.35 -9.62 -1.72
N ASP A 79 2.15 -10.28 -0.89
CA ASP A 79 2.35 -9.87 0.49
C ASP A 79 3.08 -8.53 0.56
N THR A 80 2.90 -7.82 1.66
CA THR A 80 3.59 -6.55 1.92
C THR A 80 4.64 -6.74 2.99
N ILE A 81 5.87 -6.33 2.68
CA ILE A 81 7.00 -6.31 3.59
C ILE A 81 7.14 -4.91 4.19
N ARG A 82 7.38 -4.83 5.50
CA ARG A 82 7.87 -3.63 6.17
C ARG A 82 9.39 -3.64 6.15
N LEU A 83 9.96 -2.71 5.39
CA LEU A 83 11.39 -2.58 5.17
C LEU A 83 11.93 -1.42 5.99
N ASP A 84 13.01 -1.66 6.74
CA ASP A 84 13.80 -0.58 7.32
C ASP A 84 14.61 0.13 6.24
N ILE A 85 14.50 1.46 6.16
CA ILE A 85 15.13 2.25 5.09
C ILE A 85 16.64 2.34 5.29
N GLU A 86 17.12 2.38 6.53
CA GLU A 86 18.55 2.51 6.83
C GLU A 86 19.29 1.19 6.60
N SER A 87 18.83 0.10 7.23
CA SER A 87 19.50 -1.20 7.11
C SER A 87 19.12 -1.99 5.85
N ASN A 88 18.05 -1.60 5.15
CA ASN A 88 17.45 -2.36 4.05
C ASN A 88 17.07 -3.80 4.44
N LYS A 89 16.80 -4.04 5.73
CA LYS A 89 16.35 -5.33 6.25
C LYS A 89 14.83 -5.38 6.37
N ILE A 90 14.30 -6.60 6.22
CA ILE A 90 12.90 -6.94 6.45
C ILE A 90 12.66 -6.91 7.96
N LEU A 91 11.76 -6.06 8.43
CA LEU A 91 11.37 -5.99 9.84
C LEU A 91 10.20 -6.94 10.13
N ASP A 92 9.16 -6.85 9.31
CA ASP A 92 7.90 -7.58 9.48
C ASP A 92 7.20 -7.73 8.11
N TRP A 93 6.20 -8.59 8.00
CA TRP A 93 5.40 -8.74 6.78
C TRP A 93 3.92 -9.01 7.07
N VAL A 94 3.06 -8.63 6.12
CA VAL A 94 1.62 -8.93 6.15
C VAL A 94 1.26 -9.81 4.97
N LYS A 95 0.55 -10.90 5.26
CA LYS A 95 0.00 -11.81 4.25
C LYS A 95 -1.16 -11.15 3.50
N PHE A 96 -1.24 -11.40 2.20
CA PHE A 96 -2.38 -11.05 1.38
C PHE A 96 -3.52 -12.05 1.64
N GLU A 97 -4.38 -11.73 2.60
CA GLU A 97 -5.51 -12.55 3.02
C GLU A 97 -6.75 -11.71 3.35
N VAL A 98 -7.90 -12.38 3.39
CA VAL A 98 -9.18 -11.77 3.75
C VAL A 98 -9.11 -11.21 5.17
N GLY A 99 -9.68 -10.02 5.37
CA GLY A 99 -9.69 -9.32 6.65
C GLY A 99 -8.55 -8.32 6.85
N ASN A 100 -7.50 -8.37 6.03
CA ASN A 100 -6.42 -7.39 6.11
C ASN A 100 -6.76 -6.08 5.38
N SER A 101 -6.17 -4.98 5.86
CA SER A 101 -6.40 -3.64 5.36
C SER A 101 -5.55 -3.37 4.13
N VAL A 102 -6.17 -2.77 3.11
CA VAL A 102 -5.58 -2.52 1.80
C VAL A 102 -5.83 -1.10 1.33
N MET A 103 -4.86 -0.56 0.59
CA MET A 103 -5.00 0.65 -0.21
C MET A 103 -4.97 0.28 -1.69
N ILE A 104 -5.81 0.94 -2.49
CA ILE A 104 -5.83 0.74 -3.94
C ILE A 104 -4.82 1.66 -4.61
N SER A 105 -3.87 1.09 -5.34
CA SER A 105 -2.80 1.83 -6.03
C SER A 105 -3.14 2.21 -7.48
N GLY A 106 -4.25 1.73 -8.04
CA GLY A 106 -4.60 1.99 -9.44
C GLY A 106 -6.06 1.73 -9.81
N GLY A 107 -6.48 2.27 -10.96
CA GLY A 107 -7.85 2.17 -11.48
C GLY A 107 -8.80 3.22 -10.89
N ASN A 108 -10.12 3.07 -11.13
CA ASN A 108 -11.13 4.05 -10.71
C ASN A 108 -11.30 4.17 -9.17
N ASN A 109 -10.86 3.15 -8.45
CA ASN A 109 -10.92 3.09 -6.98
C ASN A 109 -9.60 3.50 -6.32
N MET A 110 -8.65 4.10 -7.06
CA MET A 110 -7.34 4.51 -6.52
C MET A 110 -7.47 5.45 -5.32
N GLY A 111 -6.60 5.25 -4.33
CA GLY A 111 -6.58 6.00 -3.07
C GLY A 111 -7.65 5.60 -2.06
N ARG A 112 -8.55 4.66 -2.41
CA ARG A 112 -9.49 4.09 -1.43
C ARG A 112 -8.80 3.10 -0.50
N VAL A 113 -9.26 3.06 0.75
CA VAL A 113 -8.75 2.16 1.79
C VAL A 113 -9.88 1.39 2.43
N GLY A 114 -9.74 0.06 2.45
CA GLY A 114 -10.72 -0.82 3.05
C GLY A 114 -10.11 -2.15 3.48
N THR A 115 -10.97 -3.09 3.86
CA THR A 115 -10.59 -4.46 4.23
C THR A 115 -10.95 -5.41 3.10
N ILE A 116 -10.08 -6.39 2.84
CA ILE A 116 -10.38 -7.44 1.85
C ILE A 116 -11.56 -8.27 2.39
N SER A 117 -12.65 -8.37 1.64
CA SER A 117 -13.82 -9.17 2.00
C SER A 117 -13.80 -10.54 1.34
N HIS A 118 -13.49 -10.58 0.04
CA HIS A 118 -13.50 -11.82 -0.74
C HIS A 118 -12.51 -11.74 -1.89
N LEU A 119 -11.87 -12.86 -2.21
CA LEU A 119 -10.98 -13.02 -3.36
C LEU A 119 -11.63 -13.98 -4.35
N GLU A 120 -12.01 -13.47 -5.51
CA GLU A 120 -12.56 -14.26 -6.60
C GLU A 120 -11.45 -14.65 -7.58
N LYS A 121 -11.25 -15.96 -7.73
CA LYS A 121 -10.22 -16.53 -8.62
C LYS A 121 -10.88 -16.96 -9.92
N HIS A 122 -10.36 -16.43 -11.02
CA HIS A 122 -10.76 -16.82 -12.37
C HIS A 122 -9.57 -17.50 -13.08
N PRO A 123 -9.57 -18.83 -13.19
CA PRO A 123 -8.51 -19.54 -13.91
C PRO A 123 -8.37 -19.00 -15.35
N GLY A 124 -7.16 -18.57 -15.72
CA GLY A 124 -6.89 -18.01 -17.05
C GLY A 124 -7.26 -16.53 -17.24
N SER A 125 -7.79 -15.86 -16.21
CA SER A 125 -8.13 -14.43 -16.24
C SER A 125 -7.58 -13.70 -15.01
N PHE A 126 -7.96 -12.43 -14.84
CA PHE A 126 -7.55 -11.60 -13.72
C PHE A 126 -8.33 -11.97 -12.46
N GLU A 127 -7.62 -12.15 -11.34
CA GLU A 127 -8.25 -12.30 -10.02
C GLU A 127 -8.87 -10.96 -9.58
N ILE A 128 -10.10 -11.03 -9.07
CA ILE A 128 -10.88 -9.89 -8.61
C ILE A 128 -10.91 -9.90 -7.08
N VAL A 129 -10.62 -8.76 -6.48
CA VAL A 129 -10.62 -8.56 -5.03
C VAL A 129 -11.79 -7.65 -4.69
N HIS A 130 -12.68 -8.14 -3.83
CA HIS A 130 -13.72 -7.34 -3.22
C HIS A 130 -13.20 -6.72 -1.94
N VAL A 131 -13.41 -5.41 -1.81
CA VAL A 131 -12.93 -4.60 -0.69
C VAL A 131 -14.12 -3.84 -0.09
N LYS A 132 -14.17 -3.79 1.23
CA LYS A 132 -15.17 -3.04 2.00
C LYS A 132 -14.49 -1.92 2.78
N ASP A 133 -14.90 -0.67 2.51
CA ASP A 133 -14.42 0.51 3.24
C ASP A 133 -15.00 0.55 4.67
N ALA A 134 -14.46 1.42 5.53
CA ALA A 134 -14.92 1.58 6.91
C ALA A 134 -16.40 2.01 7.04
N VAL A 135 -16.93 2.74 6.04
CA VAL A 135 -18.35 3.16 5.98
C VAL A 135 -19.27 2.04 5.49
N GLY A 136 -18.70 0.92 5.01
CA GLY A 136 -19.46 -0.23 4.51
C GLY A 136 -19.70 -0.22 3.00
N HIS A 137 -19.21 0.78 2.26
CA HIS A 137 -19.21 0.75 0.80
C HIS A 137 -18.31 -0.37 0.28
N SER A 138 -18.87 -1.22 -0.57
CA SER A 138 -18.14 -2.30 -1.23
C SER A 138 -17.77 -1.91 -2.66
N PHE A 139 -16.58 -2.32 -3.09
CA PHE A 139 -16.12 -2.15 -4.48
C PHE A 139 -15.15 -3.28 -4.83
N ALA A 140 -14.90 -3.45 -6.14
CA ALA A 140 -14.02 -4.48 -6.65
C ALA A 140 -12.85 -3.87 -7.44
N THR A 141 -11.70 -4.54 -7.38
CA THR A 141 -10.50 -4.18 -8.15
C THR A 141 -9.74 -5.44 -8.57
N ARG A 142 -8.92 -5.33 -9.61
CA ARG A 142 -7.98 -6.42 -9.97
C ARG A 142 -6.91 -6.54 -8.90
N LEU A 143 -6.46 -7.77 -8.62
CA LEU A 143 -5.41 -8.07 -7.64
C LEU A 143 -4.13 -7.22 -7.82
N GLN A 144 -3.77 -6.88 -9.05
CA GLN A 144 -2.59 -6.06 -9.32
C GLN A 144 -2.67 -4.64 -8.71
N ASN A 145 -3.88 -4.10 -8.50
CA ASN A 145 -4.09 -2.76 -7.96
C ASN A 145 -4.23 -2.73 -6.42
N VAL A 146 -4.18 -3.89 -5.75
CA VAL A 146 -4.39 -3.98 -4.31
C VAL A 146 -3.05 -3.99 -3.58
N PHE A 147 -2.90 -3.11 -2.59
CA PHE A 147 -1.70 -3.05 -1.77
C PHE A 147 -2.06 -3.24 -0.30
N VAL A 148 -1.54 -4.27 0.36
CA VAL A 148 -1.80 -4.51 1.78
C VAL A 148 -1.03 -3.50 2.61
N ILE A 149 -1.72 -2.82 3.51
CA ILE A 149 -1.14 -1.76 4.34
C ILE A 149 -1.09 -2.12 5.83
N GLY A 150 -1.77 -3.18 6.27
CA GLY A 150 -1.76 -3.59 7.66
C GLY A 150 -2.51 -4.89 7.93
N LYS A 151 -2.35 -5.40 9.16
CA LYS A 151 -3.01 -6.61 9.64
C LYS A 151 -4.36 -6.26 10.27
N GLY A 152 -5.41 -6.97 9.87
CA GLY A 152 -6.78 -6.66 10.26
C GLY A 152 -7.19 -5.26 9.80
N THR A 153 -7.92 -4.54 10.66
CA THR A 153 -8.44 -3.19 10.38
C THR A 153 -7.42 -2.08 10.63
N LYS A 154 -6.29 -2.37 11.31
CA LYS A 154 -5.30 -1.36 11.68
C LYS A 154 -4.21 -1.26 10.61
N PRO A 155 -4.12 -0.15 9.85
CA PRO A 155 -3.02 0.05 8.92
C PRO A 155 -1.72 0.26 9.69
N TRP A 156 -0.61 -0.20 9.11
CA TRP A 156 0.73 0.09 9.61
C TRP A 156 1.17 1.52 9.30
N ILE A 157 0.52 2.17 8.33
CA ILE A 157 0.84 3.53 7.93
C ILE A 157 -0.25 4.51 8.36
N SER A 158 0.14 5.76 8.58
CA SER A 158 -0.79 6.88 8.63
C SER A 158 -1.38 7.16 7.25
N LEU A 159 -2.66 7.55 7.24
CA LEU A 159 -3.44 7.75 6.03
C LEU A 159 -3.65 9.24 5.76
N PRO A 160 -3.74 9.65 4.49
CA PRO A 160 -4.05 11.03 4.13
C PRO A 160 -5.48 11.39 4.56
N LYS A 161 -5.79 12.69 4.47
CA LYS A 161 -7.09 13.24 4.88
C LYS A 161 -8.26 12.44 4.29
N GLY A 162 -9.20 12.06 5.15
CA GLY A 162 -10.37 11.26 4.76
C GLY A 162 -10.17 9.75 4.89
N ASN A 163 -9.03 9.28 5.41
CA ASN A 163 -8.77 7.88 5.74
C ASN A 163 -9.04 6.90 4.58
N GLY A 164 -8.90 7.37 3.33
CA GLY A 164 -9.20 6.57 2.13
C GLY A 164 -10.69 6.33 1.86
N ILE A 165 -11.61 7.05 2.52
CA ILE A 165 -13.06 6.96 2.25
C ILE A 165 -13.41 7.92 1.10
N LYS A 166 -13.85 7.36 -0.03
CA LYS A 166 -14.34 8.15 -1.17
C LYS A 166 -15.81 8.52 -0.96
N LEU A 167 -16.05 9.80 -0.68
CA LEU A 167 -17.40 10.36 -0.57
C LEU A 167 -18.09 10.40 -1.94
N SER A 168 -19.41 10.28 -1.93
CA SER A 168 -20.23 10.58 -3.11
C SER A 168 -20.16 12.07 -3.47
N ILE A 169 -20.57 12.41 -4.69
CA ILE A 169 -20.53 13.81 -5.17
C ILE A 169 -21.43 14.70 -4.29
N ILE A 170 -22.57 14.17 -3.84
CA ILE A 170 -23.52 14.88 -2.98
C ILE A 170 -22.91 15.13 -1.60
N GLU A 171 -22.27 14.10 -1.02
CA GLU A 171 -21.60 14.21 0.29
C GLU A 171 -20.38 15.15 0.24
N ASP A 172 -19.52 15.06 -0.79
CA ASP A 172 -18.37 15.96 -0.96
C ASP A 172 -18.84 17.42 -1.13
N ARG A 173 -19.96 17.65 -1.83
CA ARG A 173 -20.57 18.98 -1.94
C ARG A 173 -21.09 19.47 -0.59
N ALA A 174 -21.86 18.65 0.12
CA ALA A 174 -22.42 19.01 1.42
C ALA A 174 -21.32 19.33 2.45
N ALA A 175 -20.28 18.49 2.53
CA ALA A 175 -19.15 18.67 3.44
C ALA A 175 -18.30 19.92 3.15
N LYS A 176 -18.31 20.40 1.89
CA LYS A 176 -17.66 21.66 1.51
C LYS A 176 -18.52 22.88 1.82
N MET A 177 -19.85 22.76 1.67
CA MET A 177 -20.79 23.84 1.93
C MET A 177 -21.07 24.05 3.42
N SER A 178 -20.90 23.01 4.23
CA SER A 178 -21.03 23.09 5.70
C SER A 178 -19.80 23.71 6.39
N LYS A 179 -18.81 24.15 5.62
CA LYS A 179 -17.50 24.58 6.10
C LYS A 179 -17.27 26.04 5.74
#